data_AF-A0A0S6VW77-F1
#
_entry.id   AF-A0A0S6VW77-F1
#
_cell.length_a   1.000
_cell.length_b   1.000
_cell.length_c   1.000
_cell.angle_alpha   90.00
_cell.angle_beta   90.00
_cell.angle_gamma   90.00
#
_symmetry.space_group_name_H-M   'P 1'
#
loop_
_entity.id
_entity.type
_entity.pdbx_description
1 polymer ?
#
loop_
_entity_poly.entity_id
_entity_poly.type
_entity_poly.pdbx_seq_one_letter_code
_entity_poly.pdbx_strand_id
1 'polypeptide(L)'
;MSQNQPQIPVFYTIRSQIDHMPRIQKKIAQYVFEHPTEVINMSLRELAQAIGVKSDSAIVRFFKSLGFAGYYEFKVSLATEIAGKSFHRMYEDISMEDDFRTVKQKLFQATMRVLDENLSALDEEQLEQAVTLIEQSNRLFFLGFGTAGTVAYDGYFKFSELGFTCHYSSDPHFNASILSEPRIGDVLFCISYTGETRDVLVPAERAKPPAKIIALTRAEDSPLKTIADVCIATVAEKKNYSVDVMLTRLVQMSVINTLYLMVGLRQGPQILDKLSNMYRSVSYLRV
;
A
#
# COMPACT_ATOMS: atom_id res chain seq x y z
N MET A 1 11.30 23.61 30.44
CA MET A 1 12.42 23.05 29.66
C MET A 1 12.71 21.67 30.22
N SER A 2 12.07 20.63 29.67
CA SER A 2 12.35 19.23 30.04
C SER A 2 13.29 18.68 28.98
N GLN A 3 14.42 18.13 29.43
CA GLN A 3 15.52 17.66 28.60
C GLN A 3 15.05 16.45 27.76
N ASN A 4 15.18 16.56 26.44
CA ASN A 4 15.12 15.44 25.50
C ASN A 4 16.37 14.56 25.73
N GLN A 5 16.31 13.64 26.70
CA GLN A 5 17.21 12.50 26.68
C GLN A 5 16.80 11.57 25.53
N PRO A 6 17.73 11.03 24.73
CA PRO A 6 17.41 10.07 23.70
C PRO A 6 16.77 8.84 24.35
N GLN A 7 15.47 8.66 24.11
CA GLN A 7 14.73 7.52 24.63
C GLN A 7 15.28 6.26 23.96
N ILE A 8 15.81 5.33 24.77
CA ILE A 8 16.40 4.09 24.27
C ILE A 8 15.33 3.33 23.45
N PRO A 9 15.65 2.82 22.24
CA PRO A 9 14.67 2.15 21.39
C PRO A 9 13.96 1.00 22.14
N VAL A 10 12.64 0.95 22.04
CA VAL A 10 11.75 -0.07 22.62
C VAL A 10 12.23 -1.47 22.27
N PHE A 11 12.54 -1.73 21.01
CA PHE A 11 12.97 -3.07 20.58
C PHE A 11 14.36 -3.45 21.11
N TYR A 12 15.27 -2.49 21.26
CA TYR A 12 16.57 -2.72 21.89
C TYR A 12 16.41 -3.06 23.37
N THR A 13 15.58 -2.29 24.08
CA THR A 13 15.30 -2.49 25.51
C THR A 13 14.75 -3.88 25.76
N ILE A 14 13.77 -4.33 24.96
CA ILE A 14 13.21 -5.67 25.08
C ILE A 14 14.29 -6.74 24.80
N ARG A 15 15.07 -6.62 23.70
CA ARG A 15 16.14 -7.60 23.37
C ARG A 15 17.18 -7.74 24.47
N SER A 16 17.62 -6.62 25.05
CA SER A 16 18.66 -6.63 26.10
C SER A 16 18.24 -7.35 27.38
N GLN A 17 16.93 -7.49 27.62
CA GLN A 17 16.38 -8.09 28.83
C GLN A 17 15.71 -9.44 28.59
N ILE A 18 15.45 -9.81 27.33
CA ILE A 18 14.56 -10.94 26.99
C ILE A 18 15.02 -12.25 27.61
N ASP A 19 16.32 -12.54 27.66
CA ASP A 19 16.85 -13.79 28.19
C ASP A 19 16.56 -13.98 29.67
N HIS A 20 16.50 -12.86 30.42
CA HIS A 20 16.28 -12.80 31.86
C HIS A 20 14.80 -12.65 32.23
N MET A 21 13.90 -12.52 31.25
CA MET A 21 12.46 -12.36 31.49
C MET A 21 11.79 -13.66 31.96
N PRO A 22 10.88 -13.61 32.93
CA PRO A 22 9.96 -14.71 33.24
C PRO A 22 9.10 -15.10 32.03
N ARG A 23 8.62 -16.35 32.00
CA ARG A 23 7.87 -16.94 30.88
C ARG A 23 6.72 -16.06 30.34
N ILE A 24 5.97 -15.41 31.23
CA ILE A 24 4.85 -14.53 30.85
C ILE A 24 5.36 -13.25 30.19
N GLN A 25 6.45 -12.66 30.71
CA GLN A 25 7.05 -11.46 30.13
C GLN A 25 7.69 -11.76 28.77
N LYS A 26 8.33 -12.92 28.59
CA LYS A 26 8.81 -13.40 27.28
C LYS A 26 7.68 -13.49 26.26
N LYS A 27 6.52 -14.01 26.67
CA LYS A 27 5.34 -14.10 25.80
C LYS A 27 4.83 -12.73 25.36
N ILE A 28 4.81 -11.75 26.27
CA ILE A 28 4.42 -10.37 25.95
C ILE A 28 5.46 -9.73 25.02
N ALA A 29 6.75 -9.87 25.33
CA ALA A 29 7.85 -9.38 24.50
C ALA A 29 7.80 -9.94 23.07
N GLN A 30 7.59 -11.25 22.92
CA GLN A 30 7.50 -11.91 21.63
C GLN A 30 6.32 -11.40 20.80
N TYR A 31 5.14 -11.28 21.41
CA TYR A 31 3.96 -10.74 20.72
C TYR A 31 4.17 -9.30 20.24
N VAL A 32 4.86 -8.46 21.04
CA VAL A 32 5.26 -7.11 20.64
C VAL A 32 6.21 -7.11 19.44
N PHE A 33 7.14 -8.07 19.34
CA PHE A 33 8.04 -8.19 18.19
C PHE A 33 7.32 -8.64 16.92
N GLU A 34 6.39 -9.58 17.05
CA GLU A 34 5.68 -10.18 15.92
C GLU A 34 4.57 -9.26 15.38
N HIS A 35 3.92 -8.49 16.25
CA HIS A 35 2.73 -7.67 15.93
C HIS A 35 2.85 -6.19 16.35
N PRO A 36 3.96 -5.48 16.08
CA PRO A 36 4.19 -4.14 16.64
C PRO A 36 3.16 -3.09 16.18
N THR A 37 2.70 -3.17 14.93
CA THR A 37 1.70 -2.27 14.34
C THR A 37 0.29 -2.54 14.85
N GLU A 38 -0.01 -3.76 15.29
CA GLU A 38 -1.29 -4.09 15.92
C GLU A 38 -1.28 -3.59 17.38
N VAL A 39 -0.18 -3.80 18.09
CA VAL A 39 0.00 -3.41 19.50
C VAL A 39 -0.19 -1.91 19.73
N ILE A 40 0.19 -1.04 18.79
CA ILE A 40 -0.05 0.41 18.92
C ILE A 40 -1.55 0.76 18.91
N ASN A 41 -2.37 -0.03 18.24
CA ASN A 41 -3.81 0.18 18.08
C ASN A 41 -4.64 -0.56 19.14
N MET A 42 -4.05 -1.52 19.84
CA MET A 42 -4.72 -2.26 20.91
C MET A 42 -4.83 -1.45 22.21
N SER A 43 -5.93 -1.67 22.93
CA SER A 43 -6.07 -1.42 24.35
C SER A 43 -5.33 -2.48 25.18
N LEU A 44 -5.09 -2.18 26.46
CA LEU A 44 -4.42 -3.12 27.36
C LEU A 44 -5.17 -4.47 27.46
N ARG A 45 -6.50 -4.43 27.40
CA ARG A 45 -7.36 -5.62 27.46
C ARG A 45 -7.28 -6.45 26.19
N GLU A 46 -7.28 -5.82 25.02
CA GLU A 46 -7.12 -6.51 23.74
C GLU A 46 -5.75 -7.19 23.66
N LEU A 47 -4.70 -6.49 24.11
CA LEU A 47 -3.36 -7.08 24.20
C LEU A 47 -3.34 -8.27 25.18
N ALA A 48 -3.96 -8.14 26.34
CA ALA A 48 -4.07 -9.22 27.32
C ALA A 48 -4.78 -10.45 26.75
N GLN A 49 -5.87 -10.22 26.01
CA GLN A 49 -6.65 -11.27 25.36
C GLN A 49 -5.84 -11.97 24.26
N ALA A 50 -5.17 -11.21 23.40
CA ALA A 50 -4.35 -11.74 22.31
C ALA A 50 -3.20 -12.62 22.80
N ILE A 51 -2.56 -12.23 23.92
CA ILE A 51 -1.45 -12.99 24.51
C ILE A 51 -1.97 -14.12 25.44
N GLY A 52 -3.26 -14.15 25.77
CA GLY A 52 -3.85 -15.11 26.70
C GLY A 52 -3.40 -14.93 28.15
N VAL A 53 -3.20 -13.67 28.58
CA VAL A 53 -2.81 -13.30 29.95
C VAL A 53 -4.02 -12.71 30.67
N LYS A 54 -4.42 -13.30 31.81
CA LYS A 54 -5.63 -12.90 32.54
C LYS A 54 -5.48 -11.65 33.44
N SER A 55 -4.28 -11.07 33.51
CA SER A 55 -3.94 -10.05 34.50
C SER A 55 -3.38 -8.78 33.86
N ASP A 56 -4.21 -7.75 33.80
CA ASP A 56 -3.83 -6.40 33.35
C ASP A 56 -2.65 -5.85 34.18
N SER A 57 -2.59 -6.19 35.48
CA SER A 57 -1.52 -5.74 36.37
C SER A 57 -0.16 -6.39 36.07
N ALA A 58 -0.14 -7.63 35.55
CA ALA A 58 1.09 -8.28 35.11
C ALA A 58 1.66 -7.63 33.84
N ILE A 59 0.79 -7.21 32.93
CA ILE A 59 1.17 -6.54 31.68
C ILE A 59 1.68 -5.12 31.96
N VAL A 60 1.03 -4.38 32.87
CA VAL A 60 1.51 -3.06 33.30
C VAL A 60 2.88 -3.17 34.00
N ARG A 61 3.09 -4.19 34.84
CA ARG A 61 4.39 -4.43 35.48
C ARG A 61 5.49 -4.74 34.47
N PHE A 62 5.17 -5.45 33.38
CA PHE A 62 6.12 -5.71 32.29
C PHE A 62 6.60 -4.41 31.63
N PHE A 63 5.67 -3.53 31.23
CA PHE A 63 6.07 -2.26 30.64
C PHE A 63 6.84 -1.36 31.62
N LYS A 64 6.49 -1.41 32.91
CA LYS A 64 7.27 -0.75 33.97
C LYS A 64 8.68 -1.33 34.17
N SER A 65 8.85 -2.66 34.09
CA SER A 65 10.18 -3.26 34.21
C SER A 65 11.11 -2.90 33.04
N LEU A 66 10.53 -2.55 31.89
CA LEU A 66 11.27 -2.03 30.74
C LEU A 66 11.61 -0.53 30.85
N GLY A 67 11.22 0.14 31.94
CA GLY A 67 11.52 1.56 32.16
C GLY A 67 10.46 2.55 31.68
N PHE A 68 9.28 2.08 31.23
CA PHE A 68 8.16 2.95 30.87
C PHE A 68 7.24 3.18 32.07
N ALA A 69 6.63 4.37 32.22
CA ALA A 69 5.65 4.64 33.26
C ALA A 69 4.38 3.77 33.13
N GLY A 70 4.12 3.22 31.95
CA GLY A 70 3.06 2.25 31.71
C GLY A 70 2.86 1.91 30.23
N TYR A 71 1.79 1.19 29.92
CA TYR A 71 1.50 0.73 28.55
C TYR A 71 1.29 1.88 27.55
N TYR A 72 0.65 2.97 27.97
CA TYR A 72 0.42 4.12 27.08
C TYR A 72 1.75 4.76 26.61
N GLU A 73 2.66 5.05 27.54
CA GLU A 73 3.98 5.60 27.18
C GLU A 73 4.81 4.63 26.34
N PHE A 74 4.72 3.33 26.63
CA PHE A 74 5.29 2.30 25.78
C PHE A 74 4.73 2.38 24.35
N LYS A 75 3.40 2.53 24.17
CA LYS A 75 2.78 2.65 22.84
C LYS A 75 3.24 3.89 22.09
N VAL A 76 3.39 5.03 22.77
CA VAL A 76 3.91 6.27 22.16
C VAL A 76 5.36 6.08 21.71
N SER A 77 6.18 5.45 22.55
CA SER A 77 7.59 5.18 22.24
C SER A 77 7.72 4.16 21.10
N LEU A 78 6.88 3.13 21.09
CA LEU A 78 6.82 2.11 20.05
C LEU A 78 6.33 2.72 18.73
N ALA A 79 5.30 3.57 18.76
CA ALA A 79 4.82 4.28 17.56
C ALA A 79 5.90 5.21 16.99
N THR A 80 6.65 5.90 17.86
CA THR A 80 7.77 6.76 17.47
C THR A 80 8.92 5.96 16.87
N GLU A 81 9.27 4.81 17.47
CA GLU A 81 10.30 3.93 16.92
C GLU A 81 9.84 3.25 15.62
N ILE A 82 8.57 2.85 15.50
CA ILE A 82 8.01 2.35 14.24
C ILE A 82 8.05 3.45 13.17
N ALA A 83 7.71 4.69 13.51
CA ALA A 83 7.79 5.82 12.59
C ALA A 83 9.25 6.15 12.19
N GLY A 84 10.19 6.13 13.14
CA GLY A 84 11.62 6.34 12.88
C GLY A 84 12.26 5.18 12.09
N LYS A 85 11.86 3.93 12.39
CA LYS A 85 12.22 2.76 11.59
C LYS A 85 11.55 2.77 10.23
N SER A 86 10.38 3.37 10.05
CA SER A 86 9.77 3.53 8.73
C SER A 86 10.66 4.38 7.83
N PHE A 87 11.31 5.42 8.36
CA PHE A 87 12.29 6.19 7.58
C PHE A 87 13.61 5.43 7.37
N HIS A 88 14.12 4.71 8.37
CA HIS A 88 15.41 4.00 8.30
C HIS A 88 15.38 2.60 7.66
N ARG A 89 14.21 1.96 7.57
CA ARG A 89 14.00 0.66 6.88
C ARG A 89 13.35 0.80 5.52
N MET A 90 12.78 1.96 5.16
CA MET A 90 12.32 2.17 3.77
C MET A 90 13.45 1.99 2.77
N TYR A 91 14.70 2.19 3.19
CA TYR A 91 15.87 2.11 2.33
C TYR A 91 17.01 1.39 3.05
N GLU A 92 16.95 0.06 3.21
CA GLU A 92 18.02 -0.71 3.88
C GLU A 92 19.41 -0.52 3.23
N ASP A 93 19.46 -0.16 1.94
CA ASP A 93 20.72 0.17 1.27
C ASP A 93 21.21 1.58 1.64
N ILE A 94 20.34 2.51 2.07
CA ILE A 94 20.70 3.90 2.38
C ILE A 94 20.98 4.05 3.88
N SER A 95 22.24 4.34 4.21
CA SER A 95 22.69 4.54 5.59
C SER A 95 22.64 6.02 5.98
N MET A 96 22.56 6.30 7.29
CA MET A 96 22.58 7.67 7.83
C MET A 96 23.90 8.40 7.55
N GLU A 97 24.96 7.64 7.27
CA GLU A 97 26.30 8.12 6.94
C GLU A 97 26.50 8.34 5.43
N ASP A 98 25.54 7.94 4.58
CA ASP A 98 25.63 8.13 3.14
C ASP A 98 25.58 9.61 2.76
N ASP A 99 26.51 10.04 1.91
CA ASP A 99 26.46 11.37 1.31
C ASP A 99 25.39 11.47 0.21
N PHE A 100 25.08 12.69 -0.21
CA PHE A 100 24.07 12.95 -1.26
C PHE A 100 24.34 12.16 -2.56
N ARG A 101 25.61 12.00 -2.94
CA ARG A 101 25.98 11.25 -4.16
C ARG A 101 25.61 9.78 -4.02
N THR A 102 25.90 9.20 -2.86
CA THR A 102 25.68 7.78 -2.55
C THR A 102 24.19 7.49 -2.44
N VAL A 103 23.43 8.33 -1.71
CA VAL A 103 21.96 8.25 -1.63
C VAL A 103 21.33 8.25 -3.02
N LYS A 104 21.71 9.20 -3.88
CA LYS A 104 21.21 9.30 -5.26
C LYS A 104 21.51 8.02 -6.05
N GLN A 105 22.73 7.52 -6.00
CA GLN A 105 23.12 6.31 -6.73
C GLN A 105 22.33 5.09 -6.26
N LYS A 106 22.24 4.88 -4.95
CA LYS A 106 21.52 3.75 -4.35
C LYS A 106 20.02 3.78 -4.70
N LEU A 107 19.37 4.94 -4.59
CA LEU A 107 17.95 5.08 -4.92
C LEU A 107 17.64 4.73 -6.38
N PHE A 108 18.42 5.27 -7.32
CA PHE A 108 18.23 4.98 -8.75
C PHE A 108 18.54 3.51 -9.08
N GLN A 109 19.56 2.91 -8.44
CA GLN A 109 19.85 1.49 -8.60
C GLN A 109 18.75 0.59 -8.07
N ALA A 110 18.20 0.89 -6.88
CA ALA A 110 17.07 0.17 -6.32
C ALA A 110 15.81 0.31 -7.22
N THR A 111 15.59 1.50 -7.78
CA THR A 111 14.51 1.75 -8.74
C THR A 111 14.66 0.92 -10.02
N MET A 112 15.86 0.88 -10.61
CA MET A 112 16.10 0.04 -11.79
C MET A 112 15.91 -1.44 -11.48
N ARG A 113 16.41 -1.90 -10.32
CA ARG A 113 16.29 -3.29 -9.88
C ARG A 113 14.83 -3.72 -9.74
N VAL A 114 14.02 -2.95 -9.02
CA VAL A 114 12.61 -3.32 -8.79
C VAL A 114 11.78 -3.31 -10.08
N LEU A 115 12.10 -2.40 -11.01
CA LEU A 115 11.44 -2.36 -12.32
C LEU A 115 11.83 -3.56 -13.17
N ASP A 116 13.10 -3.95 -13.18
CA ASP A 116 13.61 -5.13 -13.89
C ASP A 116 13.04 -6.44 -13.33
N GLU A 117 12.96 -6.57 -12.00
CA GLU A 117 12.32 -7.71 -11.33
C GLU A 117 10.84 -7.83 -11.73
N ASN A 118 10.11 -6.72 -11.77
CA ASN A 118 8.70 -6.73 -12.17
C ASN A 118 8.51 -6.93 -13.68
N LEU A 119 9.43 -6.44 -14.52
CA LEU A 119 9.40 -6.72 -15.96
C LEU A 119 9.37 -8.24 -16.22
N SER A 120 10.14 -9.01 -15.44
CA SER A 120 10.19 -10.47 -15.56
C SER A 120 9.02 -11.18 -14.87
N ALA A 121 8.42 -10.58 -13.84
CA ALA A 121 7.39 -11.21 -13.02
C ALA A 121 5.96 -10.94 -13.50
N LEU A 122 5.74 -9.88 -14.28
CA LEU A 122 4.41 -9.52 -14.78
C LEU A 122 3.95 -10.53 -15.82
N ASP A 123 2.73 -11.05 -15.61
CA ASP A 123 2.09 -12.01 -16.51
C ASP A 123 1.46 -11.28 -17.71
N GLU A 124 1.98 -11.55 -18.90
CA GLU A 124 1.52 -10.96 -20.16
C GLU A 124 0.04 -11.30 -20.44
N GLU A 125 -0.43 -12.49 -20.11
CA GLU A 125 -1.82 -12.89 -20.34
C GLU A 125 -2.77 -12.07 -19.45
N GLN A 126 -2.40 -11.86 -18.18
CA GLN A 126 -3.18 -11.01 -17.27
C GLN A 126 -3.22 -9.56 -17.75
N LEU A 127 -2.11 -9.03 -18.29
CA LEU A 127 -2.08 -7.70 -18.88
C LEU A 127 -2.99 -7.59 -20.11
N GLU A 128 -2.97 -8.56 -21.02
CA GLU A 128 -3.85 -8.59 -22.19
C GLU A 128 -5.34 -8.71 -21.83
N GLN A 129 -5.66 -9.53 -20.82
CA GLN A 129 -7.03 -9.64 -20.30
C GLN A 129 -7.49 -8.33 -19.65
N ALA A 130 -6.63 -7.65 -18.89
CA ALA A 130 -6.92 -6.33 -18.32
C ALA A 130 -7.20 -5.29 -19.41
N VAL A 131 -6.37 -5.23 -20.45
CA VAL A 131 -6.58 -4.35 -21.62
C VAL A 131 -7.96 -4.62 -22.24
N THR A 132 -8.29 -5.89 -22.45
CA THR A 132 -9.57 -6.29 -23.07
C THR A 132 -10.77 -5.87 -22.21
N LEU A 133 -10.71 -6.06 -20.89
CA LEU A 133 -11.77 -5.60 -19.98
C LEU A 133 -11.92 -4.08 -20.00
N ILE A 134 -10.81 -3.34 -20.01
CA ILE A 134 -10.82 -1.88 -20.08
C ILE A 134 -11.48 -1.42 -21.38
N GLU A 135 -11.09 -1.99 -22.53
CA GLU A 135 -11.66 -1.64 -23.85
C GLU A 135 -13.17 -1.85 -23.94
N GLN A 136 -13.68 -2.89 -23.28
CA GLN A 136 -15.10 -3.24 -23.26
C GLN A 136 -15.89 -2.51 -22.16
N SER A 137 -15.22 -1.69 -21.34
CA SER A 137 -15.86 -1.01 -20.21
C SER A 137 -16.76 0.14 -20.66
N ASN A 138 -17.95 0.20 -20.05
CA ASN A 138 -18.84 1.36 -20.16
C ASN A 138 -18.46 2.43 -19.13
N ARG A 139 -18.04 2.00 -17.94
CA ARG A 139 -17.53 2.85 -16.86
C ARG A 139 -16.32 2.19 -16.23
N LEU A 140 -15.24 2.95 -16.07
CA LEU A 140 -13.98 2.50 -15.48
C LEU A 140 -13.74 3.22 -14.15
N PHE A 141 -13.79 2.49 -13.04
CA PHE A 141 -13.58 3.02 -11.70
C PHE A 141 -12.16 2.72 -11.24
N PHE A 142 -11.42 3.74 -10.82
CA PHE A 142 -10.11 3.56 -10.18
C PHE A 142 -10.25 3.66 -8.67
N LEU A 143 -10.02 2.53 -7.97
CA LEU A 143 -10.09 2.46 -6.52
C LEU A 143 -8.69 2.30 -5.94
N GLY A 144 -8.26 3.28 -5.15
CA GLY A 144 -6.99 3.28 -4.43
C GLY A 144 -6.93 4.47 -3.48
N PHE A 145 -6.39 4.25 -2.28
CA PHE A 145 -6.38 5.26 -1.22
C PHE A 145 -4.97 5.48 -0.67
N GLY A 146 -4.75 6.64 -0.04
CA GLY A 146 -3.44 7.05 0.43
C GLY A 146 -2.44 7.12 -0.72
N THR A 147 -1.30 6.45 -0.59
CA THR A 147 -0.26 6.44 -1.63
C THR A 147 -0.72 5.75 -2.93
N ALA A 148 -1.54 4.69 -2.84
CA ALA A 148 -2.15 4.05 -4.00
C ALA A 148 -3.15 4.96 -4.72
N GLY A 149 -3.70 5.95 -4.02
CA GLY A 149 -4.57 6.97 -4.61
C GLY A 149 -3.90 7.81 -5.70
N THR A 150 -2.58 8.00 -5.62
CA THR A 150 -1.82 8.70 -6.69
C THR A 150 -1.76 7.90 -7.98
N VAL A 151 -1.63 6.57 -7.89
CA VAL A 151 -1.67 5.66 -9.05
C VAL A 151 -3.08 5.58 -9.62
N ALA A 152 -4.09 5.51 -8.74
CA ALA A 152 -5.50 5.51 -9.15
C ALA A 152 -5.87 6.80 -9.89
N TYR A 153 -5.42 7.95 -9.39
CA TYR A 153 -5.63 9.24 -10.04
C TYR A 153 -4.91 9.33 -11.40
N ASP A 154 -3.66 8.86 -11.48
CA ASP A 154 -2.89 8.81 -12.72
C ASP A 154 -3.58 7.94 -13.80
N GLY A 155 -4.07 6.76 -13.41
CA GLY A 155 -4.89 5.91 -14.28
C GLY A 155 -6.18 6.63 -14.71
N TYR A 156 -6.94 7.15 -13.76
CA TYR A 156 -8.16 7.92 -14.05
C TYR A 156 -7.91 9.03 -15.08
N PHE A 157 -6.86 9.83 -14.88
CA PHE A 157 -6.53 10.92 -15.79
C PHE A 157 -6.24 10.39 -17.19
N LYS A 158 -5.28 9.46 -17.32
CA LYS A 158 -4.84 8.89 -18.60
C LYS A 158 -5.95 8.22 -19.40
N PHE A 159 -6.74 7.35 -18.76
CA PHE A 159 -7.83 6.68 -19.47
C PHE A 159 -8.97 7.66 -19.81
N SER A 160 -9.16 8.75 -19.06
CA SER A 160 -10.03 9.85 -19.49
C SER A 160 -9.51 10.54 -20.76
N GLU A 161 -8.19 10.71 -20.93
CA GLU A 161 -7.59 11.26 -22.16
C GLU A 161 -7.85 10.38 -23.39
N LEU A 162 -7.98 9.06 -23.20
CA LEU A 162 -8.36 8.12 -24.26
C LEU A 162 -9.88 8.12 -24.56
N GLY A 163 -10.66 8.91 -23.80
CA GLY A 163 -12.10 9.07 -23.96
C GLY A 163 -12.94 8.02 -23.24
N PHE A 164 -12.39 7.29 -22.26
CA PHE A 164 -13.18 6.42 -21.41
C PHE A 164 -14.00 7.22 -20.38
N THR A 165 -15.17 6.70 -20.02
CA THR A 165 -15.93 7.23 -18.88
C THR A 165 -15.29 6.73 -17.59
N CYS A 166 -14.34 7.48 -17.06
CA CYS A 166 -13.62 7.12 -15.84
C CYS A 166 -14.20 7.79 -14.59
N HIS A 167 -14.07 7.11 -13.45
CA HIS A 167 -14.41 7.62 -12.13
C HIS A 167 -13.24 7.42 -11.16
N TYR A 168 -12.91 8.47 -10.42
CA TYR A 168 -12.00 8.43 -9.28
C TYR A 168 -12.51 9.38 -8.21
N SER A 169 -12.44 8.93 -6.96
CA SER A 169 -12.61 9.79 -5.79
C SER A 169 -11.67 9.33 -4.70
N SER A 170 -11.04 10.28 -4.02
CA SER A 170 -10.28 10.02 -2.80
C SER A 170 -11.17 9.76 -1.58
N ASP A 171 -12.49 9.99 -1.69
CA ASP A 171 -13.47 9.74 -0.63
C ASP A 171 -14.04 8.30 -0.76
N PRO A 172 -13.74 7.39 0.19
CA PRO A 172 -14.24 6.02 0.16
C PRO A 172 -15.76 5.92 0.31
N HIS A 173 -16.39 6.87 1.02
CA HIS A 173 -17.86 6.88 1.17
C HIS A 173 -18.54 7.24 -0.14
N PHE A 174 -17.96 8.19 -0.89
CA PHE A 174 -18.46 8.52 -2.22
C PHE A 174 -18.35 7.32 -3.18
N ASN A 175 -17.19 6.64 -3.19
CA ASN A 175 -17.00 5.43 -3.99
C ASN A 175 -17.99 4.33 -3.62
N ALA A 176 -18.22 4.10 -2.32
CA ALA A 176 -19.22 3.12 -1.87
C ALA A 176 -20.65 3.50 -2.28
N SER A 177 -20.98 4.79 -2.27
CA SER A 177 -22.31 5.29 -2.67
C SER A 177 -22.56 5.17 -4.18
N ILE A 178 -21.58 5.45 -5.03
CA ILE A 178 -21.77 5.31 -6.48
C ILE A 178 -21.78 3.84 -6.91
N LEU A 179 -21.00 2.99 -6.22
CA LEU A 179 -20.92 1.55 -6.46
C LEU A 179 -22.04 0.74 -5.78
N SER A 180 -22.97 1.38 -5.07
CA SER A 180 -24.16 0.68 -4.55
C SER A 180 -25.15 0.30 -5.67
N GLU A 181 -25.00 0.91 -6.85
CA GLU A 181 -25.75 0.59 -8.06
C GLU A 181 -24.78 0.19 -9.20
N PRO A 182 -24.15 -0.99 -9.09
CA PRO A 182 -23.26 -1.48 -10.14
C PRO A 182 -24.06 -1.81 -11.41
N ARG A 183 -23.45 -1.57 -12.57
CA ARG A 183 -24.05 -1.76 -13.90
C ARG A 183 -23.26 -2.78 -14.71
N ILE A 184 -23.95 -3.41 -15.66
CA ILE A 184 -23.28 -4.24 -16.67
C ILE A 184 -22.31 -3.37 -17.48
N GLY A 185 -21.07 -3.84 -17.62
CA GLY A 185 -19.99 -3.10 -18.26
C GLY A 185 -19.21 -2.18 -17.32
N ASP A 186 -19.50 -2.17 -16.02
CA ASP A 186 -18.61 -1.55 -15.03
C ASP A 186 -17.35 -2.39 -14.85
N VAL A 187 -16.20 -1.72 -14.87
CA VAL A 187 -14.90 -2.29 -14.55
C VAL A 187 -14.29 -1.50 -13.40
N LEU A 188 -13.91 -2.20 -12.34
CA LEU A 188 -13.21 -1.63 -11.18
C LEU A 188 -11.74 -2.01 -11.27
N PHE A 189 -10.89 -1.02 -11.45
CA PHE A 189 -9.43 -1.13 -11.35
C PHE A 189 -9.01 -0.84 -9.91
N CYS A 190 -8.78 -1.90 -9.14
CA CYS A 190 -8.50 -1.86 -7.71
C CYS A 190 -7.00 -1.93 -7.44
N ILE A 191 -6.44 -0.89 -6.81
CA ILE A 191 -5.02 -0.78 -6.47
C ILE A 191 -4.89 -0.86 -4.96
N SER A 192 -4.32 -1.97 -4.48
CA SER A 192 -4.09 -2.20 -3.05
C SER A 192 -2.92 -3.16 -2.91
N TYR A 193 -1.79 -2.66 -2.41
CA TYR A 193 -0.58 -3.48 -2.31
C TYR A 193 -0.80 -4.75 -1.46
N THR A 194 -1.42 -4.63 -0.28
CA THR A 194 -1.69 -5.80 0.57
C THR A 194 -2.88 -6.64 0.08
N GLY A 195 -3.75 -6.06 -0.75
CA GLY A 195 -5.04 -6.65 -1.13
C GLY A 195 -6.07 -6.71 0.01
N GLU A 196 -5.81 -6.02 1.14
CA GLU A 196 -6.65 -6.07 2.35
C GLU A 196 -7.33 -4.74 2.69
N THR A 197 -7.00 -3.67 1.96
CA THR A 197 -7.57 -2.33 2.18
C THR A 197 -9.09 -2.36 2.09
N ARG A 198 -9.77 -2.23 3.24
CA ARG A 198 -11.24 -2.36 3.35
C ARG A 198 -12.00 -1.41 2.43
N ASP A 199 -11.50 -0.18 2.29
CA ASP A 199 -12.10 0.84 1.44
C ASP A 199 -12.03 0.52 -0.06
N VAL A 200 -11.15 -0.40 -0.48
CA VAL A 200 -11.10 -0.96 -1.84
C VAL A 200 -11.91 -2.26 -1.90
N LEU A 201 -11.65 -3.17 -0.96
CA LEU A 201 -12.19 -4.52 -0.97
C LEU A 201 -13.72 -4.54 -0.87
N VAL A 202 -14.29 -3.83 0.12
CA VAL A 202 -15.73 -3.91 0.41
C VAL A 202 -16.59 -3.35 -0.73
N PRO A 203 -16.28 -2.17 -1.33
CA PRO A 203 -17.01 -1.70 -2.50
C PRO A 203 -16.84 -2.61 -3.72
N ALA A 204 -15.65 -3.17 -3.94
CA ALA A 204 -15.39 -4.07 -5.05
C ALA A 204 -16.19 -5.37 -4.93
N GLU A 205 -16.21 -5.99 -3.75
CA GLU A 205 -17.03 -7.17 -3.46
C GLU A 205 -18.52 -6.90 -3.69
N ARG A 206 -19.03 -5.76 -3.20
CA ARG A 206 -20.45 -5.41 -3.36
C ARG A 206 -20.84 -5.10 -4.79
N ALA A 207 -19.90 -4.60 -5.60
CA ALA A 207 -20.14 -4.33 -7.01
C ALA A 207 -20.14 -5.60 -7.87
N LYS A 208 -19.62 -6.73 -7.36
CA LYS A 208 -19.46 -7.98 -8.11
C LYS A 208 -20.45 -9.09 -7.67
N PRO A 209 -21.15 -9.73 -8.62
CA PRO A 209 -21.53 -9.27 -9.96
C PRO A 209 -22.60 -8.13 -9.87
N PRO A 210 -22.72 -7.24 -10.88
CA PRO A 210 -22.33 -7.39 -12.29
C PRO A 210 -20.96 -6.82 -12.70
N ALA A 211 -20.27 -6.06 -11.85
CA ALA A 211 -19.02 -5.42 -12.24
C ALA A 211 -17.86 -6.42 -12.37
N LYS A 212 -16.89 -6.09 -13.23
CA LYS A 212 -15.63 -6.82 -13.39
C LYS A 212 -14.52 -6.15 -12.58
N ILE A 213 -13.63 -6.94 -12.00
CA ILE A 213 -12.55 -6.44 -11.12
C ILE A 213 -11.19 -6.76 -11.75
N ILE A 214 -10.39 -5.73 -11.96
CA ILE A 214 -8.95 -5.83 -12.24
C ILE A 214 -8.23 -5.45 -10.95
N ALA A 215 -7.42 -6.34 -10.39
CA ALA A 215 -6.64 -6.09 -9.19
C ALA A 215 -5.17 -5.82 -9.54
N LEU A 216 -4.61 -4.72 -9.04
CA LEU A 216 -3.18 -4.44 -9.01
C LEU A 216 -2.70 -4.53 -7.55
N THR A 217 -2.04 -5.65 -7.24
CA THR A 217 -1.67 -6.05 -5.87
C THR A 217 -0.30 -6.73 -5.84
N ARG A 218 0.17 -7.14 -4.66
CA ARG A 218 1.36 -7.98 -4.51
C ARG A 218 1.10 -9.43 -4.93
N ALA A 219 2.15 -10.19 -5.22
CA ALA A 219 2.05 -11.58 -5.66
C ALA A 219 1.44 -12.55 -4.63
N GLU A 220 1.59 -12.27 -3.33
CA GLU A 220 1.00 -13.10 -2.28
C GLU A 220 -0.53 -13.14 -2.37
N ASP A 221 -1.10 -14.23 -1.85
CA ASP A 221 -2.54 -14.35 -1.77
C ASP A 221 -3.15 -13.29 -0.85
N SER A 222 -4.28 -12.74 -1.30
CA SER A 222 -5.00 -11.67 -0.62
C SER A 222 -6.49 -11.72 -0.97
N PRO A 223 -7.37 -11.19 -0.10
CA PRO A 223 -8.80 -11.16 -0.37
C PRO A 223 -9.16 -10.50 -1.71
N LEU A 224 -8.48 -9.41 -2.07
CA LEU A 224 -8.70 -8.74 -3.35
C LEU A 224 -8.36 -9.63 -4.56
N LYS A 225 -7.29 -10.44 -4.46
CA LYS A 225 -6.91 -11.39 -5.52
C LYS A 225 -7.97 -12.48 -5.70
N THR A 226 -8.57 -12.96 -4.62
CA THR A 226 -9.62 -13.99 -4.66
C THR A 226 -10.87 -13.54 -5.42
N ILE A 227 -11.23 -12.26 -5.32
CA ILE A 227 -12.43 -11.72 -5.97
C ILE A 227 -12.15 -11.11 -7.34
N ALA A 228 -10.89 -10.98 -7.76
CA ALA A 228 -10.53 -10.38 -9.04
C ALA A 228 -10.98 -11.24 -10.22
N ASP A 229 -11.42 -10.62 -11.33
CA ASP A 229 -11.54 -11.31 -12.62
C ASP A 229 -10.17 -11.40 -13.31
N VAL A 230 -9.32 -10.39 -13.13
CA VAL A 230 -7.94 -10.32 -13.62
C VAL A 230 -7.04 -9.80 -12.50
N CYS A 231 -5.92 -10.48 -12.25
CA CYS A 231 -4.99 -10.08 -11.19
C CYS A 231 -3.60 -9.80 -11.76
N ILE A 232 -3.21 -8.54 -11.75
CA ILE A 232 -1.85 -8.09 -12.06
C ILE A 232 -1.06 -8.06 -10.77
N ALA A 233 -0.28 -9.11 -10.55
CA ALA A 233 0.58 -9.27 -9.39
C ALA A 233 1.93 -8.59 -9.62
N THR A 234 2.32 -7.71 -8.70
CA THR A 234 3.64 -7.10 -8.63
C THR A 234 4.48 -7.77 -7.55
N VAL A 235 5.79 -7.83 -7.78
CA VAL A 235 6.76 -8.26 -6.78
C VAL A 235 7.35 -7.03 -6.10
N ALA A 236 7.52 -7.07 -4.79
CA ALA A 236 8.33 -6.10 -4.08
C ALA A 236 9.69 -6.71 -3.78
N GLU A 237 10.72 -5.87 -3.69
CA GLU A 237 12.02 -6.29 -3.20
C GLU A 237 11.85 -6.80 -1.76
N LYS A 238 11.85 -8.13 -1.57
CA LYS A 238 11.76 -8.75 -0.25
C LYS A 238 13.13 -8.72 0.41
N LYS A 239 13.44 -7.62 1.09
CA LYS A 239 14.49 -7.60 2.12
C LYS A 239 13.89 -7.11 3.44
N ASN A 240 13.90 -8.01 4.42
CA ASN A 240 13.68 -7.77 5.84
C ASN A 240 12.51 -6.84 6.24
N TYR A 241 11.27 -7.29 5.99
CA TYR A 241 10.07 -6.82 6.70
C TYR A 241 9.64 -5.37 6.45
N SER A 242 10.13 -4.67 5.43
CA SER A 242 9.63 -3.33 5.07
C SER A 242 9.42 -3.22 3.56
N VAL A 243 8.18 -2.97 3.17
CA VAL A 243 7.81 -2.73 1.77
C VAL A 243 8.09 -1.26 1.47
N ASP A 244 8.94 -0.99 0.50
CA ASP A 244 9.15 0.38 0.03
C ASP A 244 7.94 0.85 -0.78
N VAL A 245 7.09 1.64 -0.11
CA VAL A 245 5.87 2.23 -0.68
C VAL A 245 6.17 3.14 -1.87
N MET A 246 7.36 3.74 -1.98
CA MET A 246 7.73 4.56 -3.14
C MET A 246 8.08 3.70 -4.35
N LEU A 247 8.92 2.68 -4.17
CA LEU A 247 9.35 1.81 -5.26
C LEU A 247 8.19 1.00 -5.82
N THR A 248 7.34 0.44 -4.95
CA THR A 248 6.10 -0.22 -5.35
C THR A 248 5.23 0.70 -6.20
N ARG A 249 5.14 1.99 -5.86
CA ARG A 249 4.34 2.95 -6.64
C ARG A 249 4.90 3.16 -8.04
N LEU A 250 6.22 3.21 -8.21
CA LEU A 250 6.84 3.34 -9.54
C LEU A 250 6.52 2.14 -10.44
N VAL A 251 6.54 0.93 -9.87
CA VAL A 251 6.11 -0.28 -10.58
C VAL A 251 4.64 -0.19 -10.96
N GLN A 252 3.76 0.17 -10.02
CA GLN A 252 2.32 0.28 -10.28
C GLN A 252 2.00 1.34 -11.34
N MET A 253 2.69 2.50 -11.32
CA MET A 253 2.58 3.51 -12.39
C MET A 253 3.07 2.99 -13.73
N SER A 254 4.13 2.17 -13.74
CA SER A 254 4.64 1.53 -14.96
C SER A 254 3.63 0.54 -15.54
N VAL A 255 2.94 -0.23 -14.70
CA VAL A 255 1.83 -1.10 -15.12
C VAL A 255 0.70 -0.27 -15.74
N ILE A 256 0.26 0.81 -15.08
CA ILE A 256 -0.77 1.71 -15.63
C ILE A 256 -0.33 2.28 -17.00
N ASN A 257 0.94 2.68 -17.14
CA ASN A 257 1.48 3.17 -18.40
C ASN A 257 1.42 2.10 -19.50
N THR A 258 1.81 0.87 -19.20
CA THR A 258 1.76 -0.25 -20.15
C THR A 258 0.33 -0.47 -20.62
N LEU A 259 -0.64 -0.53 -19.70
CA LEU A 259 -2.05 -0.71 -20.05
C LEU A 259 -2.59 0.46 -20.88
N TYR A 260 -2.28 1.69 -20.48
CA TYR A 260 -2.67 2.91 -21.22
C TYR A 260 -2.13 2.89 -22.66
N LEU A 261 -0.84 2.58 -22.84
CA LEU A 261 -0.24 2.51 -24.17
C LEU A 261 -0.85 1.39 -25.01
N MET A 262 -1.09 0.21 -24.44
CA MET A 262 -1.71 -0.92 -25.15
C MET A 262 -3.14 -0.59 -25.60
N VAL A 263 -3.95 -0.02 -24.73
CA VAL A 263 -5.31 0.43 -25.07
C VAL A 263 -5.27 1.53 -26.14
N GLY A 264 -4.36 2.51 -26.01
CA GLY A 264 -4.19 3.58 -26.99
C GLY A 264 -3.78 3.06 -28.37
N LEU A 265 -2.86 2.09 -28.42
CA LEU A 265 -2.42 1.46 -29.68
C LEU A 265 -3.55 0.66 -30.34
N ARG A 266 -4.38 -0.04 -29.57
CA ARG A 266 -5.53 -0.79 -30.10
C ARG A 266 -6.66 0.11 -30.63
N GLN A 267 -6.80 1.35 -30.13
CA GLN A 267 -7.71 2.35 -30.72
C GLN A 267 -7.25 2.87 -32.10
N GLY A 268 -6.00 2.64 -32.49
CA GLY A 268 -5.46 3.03 -33.78
C GLY A 268 -5.29 4.56 -33.97
N PRO A 269 -5.12 5.04 -35.22
CA PRO A 269 -4.74 6.43 -35.50
C PRO A 269 -5.69 7.52 -34.98
N GLN A 270 -6.96 7.16 -34.76
CA GLN A 270 -8.01 8.05 -34.26
C GLN A 270 -7.70 8.61 -32.86
N ILE A 271 -6.82 7.94 -32.11
CA ILE A 271 -6.39 8.43 -30.80
C ILE A 271 -5.64 9.76 -30.89
N LEU A 272 -4.93 10.01 -32.00
CA LEU A 272 -4.19 11.25 -32.20
C LEU A 272 -5.14 12.46 -32.25
N ASP A 273 -6.31 12.29 -32.87
CA ASP A 273 -7.33 13.35 -32.94
C ASP A 273 -7.93 13.63 -31.57
N LYS A 274 -8.23 12.59 -30.77
CA LYS A 274 -8.72 12.74 -29.39
C LYS A 274 -7.71 13.49 -28.52
N LEU A 275 -6.45 13.06 -28.53
CA LEU A 275 -5.38 13.71 -27.77
C LEU A 275 -5.17 15.16 -28.22
N SER A 276 -5.17 15.42 -29.53
CA SER A 276 -5.07 16.78 -30.08
C SER A 276 -6.21 17.68 -29.61
N ASN A 277 -7.45 17.19 -29.65
CA ASN A 277 -8.61 17.93 -29.16
C ASN A 277 -8.53 18.23 -27.66
N MET A 278 -8.04 17.27 -26.87
CA MET A 278 -7.80 17.45 -25.44
C MET A 278 -6.72 18.51 -25.17
N TYR A 279 -5.56 18.45 -25.84
CA TYR A 279 -4.52 19.47 -25.67
C TYR A 279 -4.99 20.87 -26.06
N ARG A 280 -5.84 20.97 -27.10
CA ARG A 280 -6.51 22.23 -27.47
C ARG A 280 -7.47 22.71 -26.39
N SER A 281 -8.25 21.81 -25.80
CA SER A 281 -9.23 22.19 -24.76
C SER A 281 -8.59 22.67 -23.46
N VAL A 282 -7.32 22.33 -23.18
CA VAL A 282 -6.60 22.88 -22.01
C VAL A 282 -5.70 24.06 -22.36
N SER A 283 -5.55 24.40 -23.64
CA SER A 283 -4.65 25.47 -24.09
C SER A 283 -5.03 26.85 -23.54
N TYR A 284 -6.32 27.12 -23.31
CA TYR A 284 -6.78 28.38 -22.72
C TYR A 284 -6.42 28.53 -21.23
N LEU A 285 -5.98 27.45 -20.56
CA LEU A 285 -5.54 27.48 -19.16
C LEU A 285 -4.07 27.89 -19.01
N ARG A 286 -3.31 28.01 -20.10
CA ARG A 286 -1.87 28.33 -20.11
C ARG A 286 -1.58 29.84 -20.14
N VAL A 287 -2.31 30.62 -19.34
CA VAL A 287 -2.10 32.08 -19.20
C VAL A 287 -0.95 32.36 -18.24
#